data_AF-A0A212C1C2-F1
#
_entry.id   AF-A0A212C1C2-F1
#
_cell.length_a   1.000
_cell.length_b   1.000
_cell.length_c   1.000
_cell.angle_alpha   90.00
_cell.angle_beta   90.00
_cell.angle_gamma   90.00
#
_symmetry.space_group_name_H-M   'P 1'
#
loop_
_entity.id
_entity.type
_entity.pdbx_description
1 polymer ?
#
loop_
_entity_poly.entity_id
_entity_poly.type
_entity_poly.pdbx_seq_one_letter_code
_entity_poly.pdbx_strand_id
1 'polypeptide(L)'
;MTATEQWIFLCAAHKTPKECPAIDYTRHTLDGAACLLNSNKYFPSRIYRIFSHAYFHHRQIFDEYENETFLCHRFTKFVMKYNLMSKDNLIVPILEEEVQNSVSGESEA
;
A
#
# COMPACT_ATOMS: atom_id res chain seq x y z
N MET A 1 -1.19 -5.76 26.47
CA MET A 1 0.19 -5.85 25.93
C MET A 1 1.00 -4.67 26.48
N THR A 2 1.86 -4.89 27.47
CA THR A 2 2.66 -3.83 28.11
C THR A 2 4.00 -3.65 27.42
N ALA A 3 4.41 -2.40 27.14
CA ALA A 3 5.79 -2.10 26.72
C ALA A 3 6.67 -1.80 27.93
N THR A 4 6.15 -1.01 28.88
CA THR A 4 6.76 -0.69 30.17
C THR A 4 5.65 -0.64 31.22
N GLU A 5 5.99 -0.43 32.49
CA GLU A 5 5.00 -0.28 33.58
C GLU A 5 4.03 0.91 33.39
N GLN A 6 4.38 1.86 32.52
CA GLN A 6 3.59 3.07 32.25
C GLN A 6 2.74 2.98 30.98
N TRP A 7 2.97 1.97 30.12
CA TRP A 7 2.36 1.90 28.80
C TRP A 7 1.73 0.53 28.52
N ILE A 8 0.40 0.56 28.37
CA ILE A 8 -0.41 -0.59 27.98
C ILE A 8 -1.00 -0.32 26.59
N PHE A 9 -0.74 -1.23 25.65
CA PHE A 9 -1.38 -1.21 24.33
C PHE A 9 -2.70 -1.99 24.34
N LEU A 10 -3.74 -1.32 23.83
CA LEU A 10 -5.08 -1.86 23.66
C LEU A 10 -5.27 -2.38 22.23
N CYS A 11 -5.81 -3.59 22.10
CA CYS A 11 -5.98 -4.27 20.82
C CYS A 11 -7.14 -3.67 20.02
N ALA A 12 -6.87 -3.24 18.78
CA ALA A 12 -7.84 -2.59 17.88
C ALA A 12 -8.68 -3.57 17.04
N ALA A 13 -8.48 -4.89 17.14
CA ALA A 13 -9.24 -5.89 16.40
C ALA A 13 -10.69 -6.09 16.92
N HIS A 14 -11.13 -5.25 17.86
CA HIS A 14 -12.42 -5.33 18.52
C HIS A 14 -13.17 -4.02 18.33
N LYS A 15 -14.51 -4.05 18.47
CA LYS A 15 -15.38 -2.87 18.29
C LYS A 15 -14.94 -1.68 19.16
N THR A 16 -14.45 -1.97 20.36
CA THR A 16 -13.79 -1.02 21.26
C THR A 16 -12.41 -1.57 21.61
N PRO A 17 -11.35 -0.74 21.63
CA PRO A 17 -10.01 -1.19 22.01
C PRO A 17 -10.03 -1.89 23.36
N LYS A 18 -9.45 -3.09 23.44
CA LYS A 18 -9.49 -3.92 24.66
C LYS A 18 -8.12 -4.45 25.06
N GLU A 19 -7.94 -4.74 26.34
CA GLU A 19 -6.73 -5.41 26.81
C GLU A 19 -6.75 -6.88 26.41
N CYS A 20 -5.86 -7.24 25.48
CA CYS A 20 -5.58 -8.63 25.12
C CYS A 20 -4.27 -9.09 25.77
N PRO A 21 -4.16 -10.39 26.11
CA PRO A 21 -2.87 -11.02 26.39
C PRO A 21 -1.87 -10.73 25.27
N ALA A 22 -0.57 -10.67 25.58
CA ALA A 22 0.47 -10.30 24.63
C ALA A 22 0.44 -11.14 23.34
N ILE A 23 0.30 -12.45 23.45
CA ILE A 23 0.24 -13.36 22.31
C ILE A 23 -0.99 -13.12 21.43
N ASP A 24 -2.15 -12.88 22.04
CA ASP A 24 -3.40 -12.61 21.33
C ASP A 24 -3.38 -11.24 20.68
N TYR A 25 -2.80 -10.24 21.35
CA TYR A 25 -2.58 -8.91 20.80
C TYR A 25 -1.74 -9.00 19.52
N THR A 26 -0.62 -9.72 19.57
CA THR A 26 0.26 -9.91 18.43
C THR A 26 -0.46 -10.63 17.29
N ARG A 27 -1.15 -11.75 17.58
CA ARG A 27 -1.93 -12.49 16.58
C ARG A 27 -2.98 -11.61 15.91
N HIS A 28 -3.82 -10.94 16.68
CA HIS A 28 -4.87 -10.08 16.13
C HIS A 28 -4.32 -8.91 15.33
N THR A 29 -3.18 -8.36 15.73
CA THR A 29 -2.52 -7.27 14.99
C THR A 29 -2.00 -7.78 13.64
N LEU A 30 -1.37 -8.95 13.61
CA LEU A 30 -0.90 -9.58 12.38
C LEU A 30 -2.05 -9.99 11.46
N ASP A 31 -3.10 -10.60 11.99
CA ASP A 31 -4.30 -10.98 11.23
C ASP A 31 -5.00 -9.75 10.66
N GLY A 32 -5.08 -8.65 11.43
CA GLY A 32 -5.64 -7.38 10.98
C GLY A 32 -4.80 -6.75 9.86
N ALA A 33 -3.48 -6.74 10.01
CA ALA A 33 -2.56 -6.27 8.96
C ALA A 33 -2.67 -7.12 7.69
N ALA A 34 -2.68 -8.45 7.83
CA ALA A 34 -2.83 -9.38 6.71
C ALA A 34 -4.19 -9.21 6.04
N CYS A 35 -5.29 -9.09 6.79
CA CYS A 35 -6.62 -8.86 6.24
C CYS A 35 -6.69 -7.53 5.49
N LEU A 36 -6.05 -6.48 5.99
CA LEU A 36 -6.00 -5.18 5.32
C LEU A 36 -5.19 -5.26 4.02
N LEU A 37 -4.02 -5.90 4.06
CA LEU A 37 -3.12 -6.04 2.92
C LEU A 37 -3.63 -7.03 1.86
N ASN A 38 -4.38 -8.06 2.25
CA ASN A 38 -4.94 -9.07 1.35
C ASN A 38 -6.37 -8.75 0.88
N SER A 39 -6.99 -7.68 1.38
CA SER A 39 -8.33 -7.29 0.98
C SER A 39 -8.30 -6.33 -0.20
N ASN A 40 -8.62 -6.82 -1.40
CA ASN A 40 -8.79 -6.02 -2.63
C ASN A 40 -9.73 -4.80 -2.48
N LYS A 41 -10.63 -4.83 -1.48
CA LYS A 41 -11.52 -3.71 -1.14
C LYS A 41 -10.79 -2.51 -0.54
N TYR A 42 -9.68 -2.73 0.17
CA TYR A 42 -9.00 -1.71 0.97
C TYR A 42 -7.57 -1.48 0.48
N PHE A 43 -6.84 -2.55 0.23
CA PHE A 43 -5.56 -2.54 -0.47
C PHE A 43 -5.76 -3.11 -1.87
N PRO A 44 -5.22 -2.51 -2.94
CA PRO A 44 -4.33 -1.33 -2.96
C PRO A 44 -5.06 0.01 -3.12
N SER A 45 -6.38 -0.01 -3.34
CA SER A 45 -7.15 1.15 -3.79
C SER A 45 -7.17 2.35 -2.83
N ARG A 46 -7.14 2.14 -1.49
CA ARG A 46 -7.11 3.26 -0.53
C ARG A 46 -5.76 3.95 -0.48
N ILE A 47 -4.67 3.21 -0.61
CA ILE A 47 -3.32 3.78 -0.63
C ILE A 47 -3.15 4.63 -1.90
N TYR A 48 -3.65 4.13 -3.04
CA TYR A 48 -3.56 4.87 -4.29
C TYR A 48 -4.27 6.24 -4.24
N ARG A 49 -5.38 6.36 -3.52
CA ARG A 49 -6.08 7.65 -3.31
C ARG A 49 -5.21 8.71 -2.64
N ILE A 50 -4.27 8.31 -1.77
CA ILE A 50 -3.33 9.24 -1.13
C ILE A 50 -2.40 9.83 -2.19
N PHE A 51 -1.86 8.99 -3.07
CA PHE A 51 -1.04 9.46 -4.20
C PHE A 51 -1.84 10.37 -5.13
N SER A 52 -3.06 9.98 -5.51
CA SER A 52 -3.91 10.81 -6.35
C SER A 52 -4.21 12.17 -5.70
N HIS A 53 -4.55 12.19 -4.41
CA HIS A 53 -4.81 13.43 -3.69
C HIS A 53 -3.57 14.32 -3.63
N ALA A 54 -2.42 13.76 -3.25
CA ALA A 54 -1.15 14.49 -3.23
C ALA A 54 -0.80 15.05 -4.62
N TYR A 55 -0.99 14.27 -5.68
CA TYR A 55 -0.73 14.70 -7.06
C TYR A 55 -1.61 15.88 -7.49
N PHE A 56 -2.93 15.79 -7.28
CA PHE A 56 -3.88 16.81 -7.76
C PHE A 56 -4.01 18.05 -6.87
N HIS A 57 -3.68 17.95 -5.57
CA HIS A 57 -3.86 19.05 -4.61
C HIS A 57 -2.56 19.55 -3.97
N HIS A 58 -1.50 18.75 -3.96
CA HIS A 58 -0.22 19.08 -3.32
C HIS A 58 0.96 18.79 -4.24
N ARG A 59 0.86 19.29 -5.48
CA ARG A 59 1.74 18.89 -6.58
C ARG A 59 3.24 19.03 -6.28
N GLN A 60 3.65 20.16 -5.70
CA GLN A 60 5.04 20.40 -5.35
C GLN A 60 5.59 19.37 -4.36
N ILE A 61 4.84 19.07 -3.29
CA ILE A 61 5.22 18.08 -2.28
C ILE A 61 5.27 16.69 -2.91
N PHE A 62 4.30 16.37 -3.76
CA PHE A 62 4.28 15.10 -4.48
C PHE A 62 5.52 14.95 -5.35
N ASP A 63 5.87 15.96 -6.16
CA ASP A 63 7.01 15.89 -7.08
C ASP A 63 8.34 15.81 -6.31
N GLU A 64 8.54 16.60 -5.26
CA GLU A 64 9.74 16.53 -4.41
C GLU A 64 9.93 15.12 -3.83
N TYR A 65 8.87 14.55 -3.24
CA TYR A 65 8.92 13.24 -2.63
C TYR A 65 9.04 12.09 -3.66
N GLU A 66 8.34 12.20 -4.79
CA GLU A 66 8.35 11.17 -5.82
C GLU A 66 9.68 11.13 -6.56
N ASN A 67 10.33 12.27 -6.80
CA ASN A 67 11.66 12.32 -7.42
C ASN A 67 12.75 11.69 -6.54
N GLU A 68 12.59 11.73 -5.22
CA GLU A 68 13.53 11.11 -4.29
C GLU A 68 13.27 9.60 -4.13
N THR A 69 12.00 9.19 -4.05
CA THR A 69 11.63 7.84 -3.57
C THR A 69 11.06 6.91 -4.64
N PHE A 70 10.53 7.46 -5.74
CA PHE A 70 9.77 6.75 -6.78
C PHE A 70 8.65 5.87 -6.20
N LEU A 71 8.04 6.29 -5.09
CA LEU A 71 7.11 5.45 -4.34
C LEU A 71 5.83 5.17 -5.12
N CYS A 72 5.21 6.20 -5.68
CA CYS A 72 4.00 6.08 -6.50
C CYS A 72 4.27 5.24 -7.75
N HIS A 73 5.42 5.43 -8.39
CA HIS A 73 5.85 4.65 -9.55
C HIS A 73 6.04 3.17 -9.22
N ARG A 74 6.80 2.86 -8.16
CA ARG A 74 7.01 1.47 -7.69
C ARG A 74 5.70 0.81 -7.28
N PHE A 75 4.82 1.55 -6.60
CA PHE A 75 3.51 1.07 -6.21
C PHE A 75 2.64 0.75 -7.43
N THR A 76 2.62 1.64 -8.41
CA THR A 76 1.87 1.46 -9.66
C THR A 76 2.38 0.26 -10.45
N LYS A 77 3.71 0.10 -10.60
CA LYS A 77 4.31 -1.11 -11.20
C LYS A 77 3.93 -2.37 -10.42
N PHE A 78 3.95 -2.33 -9.09
CA PHE A 78 3.58 -3.47 -8.24
C PHE A 78 2.12 -3.91 -8.42
N VAL A 79 1.16 -2.97 -8.32
CA VAL A 79 -0.27 -3.30 -8.45
C VAL A 79 -0.64 -3.77 -9.85
N MET A 80 0.06 -3.25 -10.86
CA MET A 80 -0.08 -3.69 -12.26
C MET A 80 0.49 -5.09 -12.48
N LYS A 81 1.72 -5.35 -12.01
CA LYS A 81 2.40 -6.64 -12.16
C LYS A 81 1.60 -7.80 -11.56
N TYR A 82 0.94 -7.58 -10.43
CA TYR A 82 0.15 -8.61 -9.74
C TYR A 82 -1.36 -8.48 -9.97
N ASN A 83 -1.79 -7.66 -10.94
CA ASN A 83 -3.20 -7.44 -11.30
C ASN A 83 -4.11 -7.13 -10.09
N LEU A 84 -3.62 -6.31 -9.16
CA LEU A 84 -4.31 -5.95 -7.91
C LEU A 84 -5.29 -4.78 -8.09
N MET A 85 -5.17 -4.02 -9.19
CA MET A 85 -6.06 -2.92 -9.56
C MET A 85 -6.19 -2.82 -11.09
N SER A 86 -7.39 -2.45 -11.57
CA SER A 86 -7.59 -2.09 -12.98
C SER A 86 -6.85 -0.80 -13.33
N LYS A 87 -6.33 -0.72 -14.56
CA LYS A 87 -5.74 0.47 -15.16
C LYS A 87 -6.65 1.70 -15.07
N ASP A 88 -7.97 1.52 -15.20
CA ASP A 88 -8.94 2.62 -15.16
C ASP A 88 -8.95 3.37 -13.81
N ASN A 89 -8.49 2.71 -12.75
CA ASN A 89 -8.37 3.30 -11.42
C ASN A 89 -7.03 4.01 -11.19
N LEU A 90 -6.09 3.93 -12.13
CA LEU A 90 -4.75 4.49 -12.04
C LEU A 90 -4.70 5.84 -12.77
N ILE A 91 -5.16 6.88 -12.10
CA ILE A 91 -5.34 8.23 -12.67
C ILE A 91 -4.10 9.14 -12.57
N VAL A 92 -3.09 8.75 -11.77
CA VAL A 92 -1.82 9.48 -11.71
C VAL A 92 -1.00 9.09 -12.94
N PRO A 93 -0.69 10.02 -13.86
CA PRO A 93 0.07 9.72 -15.07
C PRO A 93 1.56 9.60 -14.70
N ILE A 94 1.92 8.42 -14.22
CA ILE A 94 3.32 8.05 -14.02
C ILE A 94 3.81 7.57 -15.38
N LEU A 95 4.75 8.33 -15.95
CA LEU A 95 5.28 8.15 -17.30
C LEU A 95 5.46 6.65 -17.63
N GLU A 96 4.77 6.19 -18.67
CA GLU A 96 4.80 4.81 -19.18
C GLU A 96 6.13 4.47 -19.90
N GLU A 97 7.24 5.05 -19.47
CA GLU A 97 8.54 4.66 -19.98
C GLU A 97 8.94 3.35 -19.29
N GLU A 98 8.79 2.23 -20.02
CA GLU A 98 9.48 0.91 -19.85
C GLU A 98 8.58 -0.33 -20.00
N VAL A 99 7.29 -0.24 -20.35
CA VAL A 99 6.52 -1.48 -20.63
C VAL A 99 6.85 -2.06 -22.02
N GLN A 100 7.39 -1.27 -22.95
CA GLN A 100 7.70 -1.74 -24.31
C GLN A 100 9.01 -2.53 -24.48
N ASN A 101 9.88 -2.63 -23.47
CA ASN A 101 11.17 -3.34 -23.59
C ASN A 101 11.21 -4.77 -23.01
N SER A 102 10.08 -5.34 -22.57
CA SER A 102 10.05 -6.71 -22.01
C SER A 102 9.29 -7.74 -22.85
N VAL A 103 8.74 -7.36 -24.03
CA VAL A 103 7.99 -8.28 -24.90
C VAL A 103 8.78 -8.69 -26.16
N SER A 104 9.94 -8.08 -26.44
CA SER A 104 10.76 -8.36 -27.62
C SER A 104 11.84 -9.44 -27.41
N GLY A 105 11.69 -10.32 -26.41
CA GLY A 105 12.69 -11.31 -26.02
C GLY A 105 12.32 -12.79 -26.21
N GLU A 106 11.11 -13.12 -26.67
CA GLU A 106 10.74 -14.50 -26.99
C GLU A 106 10.40 -14.62 -28.48
N SER A 107 11.42 -14.91 -29.29
CA SER A 107 11.24 -15.51 -30.61
C SER A 107 12.41 -16.44 -30.90
N GLU A 108 12.08 -17.73 -30.92
CA GLU A 108 12.64 -18.81 -31.73
C GLU A 108 14.17 -19.02 -31.71
N ALA A 109 14.61 -20.03 -30.94
CA ALA A 109 15.57 -21.05 -31.38
C ALA A 109 15.41 -22.31 -30.53
#